data_AF-S3BM59-F1
#
_entry.id   AF-S3BM59-F1
#
_cell.length_a   1.000
_cell.length_b   1.000
_cell.length_c   1.000
_cell.angle_alpha   90.00
_cell.angle_beta   90.00
_cell.angle_gamma   90.00
#
_symmetry.space_group_name_H-M   'P 1'
#
loop_
_entity.id
_entity.type
_entity.pdbx_description
1 polymer ?
#
loop_
_entity_poly.entity_id
_entity_poly.type
_entity_poly.pdbx_seq_one_letter_code
_entity_poly.pdbx_strand_id
1 'polypeptide(L)'
;MAERTTRSLTLVRHVRWKLHIVGHHDAASSPFLASSWRASSAQDRADALACLARDARNRALPRASGPAFTLATRLRRAARAHDESGGPFAVEADETADPVVQMRAAVLLAHAALRDDCWANT
;
A
#
# COMPACT_ATOMS: atom_id res chain seq x y z
N MET A 1 -10.17 -4.98 18.57
CA MET A 1 -9.87 -3.84 17.68
C MET A 1 -8.37 -3.71 17.61
N ALA A 2 -7.74 -3.91 16.45
CA ALA A 2 -6.33 -3.55 16.29
C ALA A 2 -6.29 -2.05 16.00
N GLU A 3 -5.91 -1.27 17.02
CA GLU A 3 -5.65 0.16 16.85
C GLU A 3 -4.50 0.31 15.86
N ARG A 4 -4.75 0.99 14.73
CA ARG A 4 -3.69 1.29 13.77
C ARG A 4 -2.65 2.15 14.44
N THR A 5 -1.40 1.71 14.40
CA THR A 5 -0.31 2.44 15.06
C THR A 5 -0.03 3.75 14.34
N THR A 6 0.46 4.77 15.06
CA THR A 6 0.99 6.02 14.48
C THR A 6 2.06 5.76 13.41
N ARG A 7 2.83 4.67 13.55
CA ARG A 7 3.88 4.26 12.60
C ARG A 7 3.31 3.76 11.29
N SER A 8 2.25 2.94 11.31
CA SER A 8 1.57 2.50 10.08
C SER A 8 1.03 3.68 9.26
N LEU A 9 0.40 4.66 9.92
CA LEU A 9 -0.10 5.88 9.28
C LEU A 9 1.03 6.72 8.67
N THR A 10 2.18 6.76 9.34
CA THR A 10 3.38 7.44 8.85
C THR A 10 3.90 6.77 7.57
N LEU A 11 3.92 5.43 7.49
CA LEU A 11 4.29 4.72 6.26
C LEU A 11 3.37 5.06 5.08
N VAL A 12 2.05 5.06 5.32
CA VAL A 12 1.07 5.44 4.29
C VAL A 12 1.32 6.87 3.79
N ARG A 13 1.56 7.82 4.70
CA ARG A 13 1.88 9.21 4.37
C ARG A 13 3.16 9.31 3.54
N HIS A 14 4.23 8.63 3.93
CA HIS A 14 5.49 8.63 3.19
C HIS A 14 5.34 8.10 1.77
N VAL A 15 4.60 6.99 1.58
CA VAL A 15 4.32 6.42 0.25
C VAL A 15 3.56 7.41 -0.61
N ARG A 16 2.45 7.96 -0.11
CA ARG A 16 1.63 8.94 -0.86
C ARG A 16 2.42 10.20 -1.21
N TRP A 17 3.19 10.73 -0.27
CA TRP A 17 4.02 11.93 -0.47
C TRP A 17 5.11 11.69 -1.53
N LYS A 18 5.85 10.58 -1.44
CA LYS A 18 6.87 10.25 -2.45
C LYS A 18 6.25 10.06 -3.83
N LEU A 19 5.15 9.33 -3.90
CA LEU A 19 4.45 9.09 -5.15
C LEU A 19 3.96 10.39 -5.80
N HIS A 20 3.51 11.36 -5.01
CA HIS A 20 3.09 12.67 -5.48
C HIS A 20 4.25 13.48 -6.09
N ILE A 21 5.44 13.44 -5.49
CA ILE A 21 6.58 14.25 -5.95
C ILE A 21 7.28 13.65 -7.17
N VAL A 22 7.56 12.34 -7.15
CA VAL A 22 8.45 11.71 -8.13
C VAL A 22 7.75 10.71 -9.05
N GLY A 23 6.44 10.51 -8.87
CA GLY A 23 5.69 9.51 -9.62
C GLY A 23 6.04 8.08 -9.23
N HIS A 24 5.43 7.12 -9.94
CA HIS A 24 5.47 5.70 -9.56
C HIS A 24 6.88 5.11 -9.59
N HIS A 25 7.58 5.27 -10.73
CA HIS A 25 8.82 4.53 -11.00
C HIS A 25 9.90 4.86 -9.95
N ASP A 26 10.01 6.14 -9.62
CA ASP A 26 10.98 6.64 -8.66
C ASP A 26 10.57 6.35 -7.21
N ALA A 27 9.26 6.39 -6.91
CA ALA A 27 8.77 6.00 -5.59
C ALA A 27 9.08 4.51 -5.28
N ALA A 28 8.87 3.61 -6.25
CA ALA A 28 9.14 2.17 -6.09
C ALA A 28 10.64 1.82 -5.92
N SER A 29 11.53 2.75 -6.29
CA SER A 29 12.98 2.64 -6.16
C SER A 29 13.55 3.53 -5.04
N SER A 30 12.69 4.15 -4.23
CA SER A 30 13.11 5.13 -3.23
C SER A 30 13.92 4.49 -2.09
N PRO A 31 15.19 4.91 -1.86
CA PRO A 31 15.98 4.44 -0.73
C PRO A 31 15.35 4.78 0.61
N PHE A 32 14.73 5.97 0.71
CA PHE A 32 14.03 6.43 1.91
C PHE A 32 12.85 5.52 2.28
N LEU A 33 12.00 5.15 1.31
CA LEU A 33 10.91 4.22 1.56
C LEU A 33 11.45 2.84 1.91
N ALA A 34 12.46 2.34 1.18
CA ALA A 34 13.06 1.06 1.47
C ALA A 34 13.60 0.98 2.91
N SER A 35 14.32 2.00 3.37
CA SER A 35 14.84 2.06 4.75
C SER A 35 13.71 2.19 5.79
N SER A 36 12.70 3.02 5.53
CA SER A 36 11.55 3.18 6.43
C SER A 36 10.78 1.88 6.62
N TRP A 37 10.57 1.13 5.54
CA TRP A 37 9.87 -0.15 5.58
C TRP A 37 10.68 -1.23 6.28
N ARG A 38 12.00 -1.30 6.05
CA ARG A 38 12.88 -2.24 6.78
C ARG A 38 12.93 -1.97 8.29
N ALA A 39 12.87 -0.71 8.70
CA ALA A 39 12.88 -0.31 10.10
C ALA A 39 11.52 -0.47 10.81
N SER A 40 10.45 -0.71 10.05
CA SER A 40 9.10 -0.85 10.60
C SER A 40 8.81 -2.30 10.98
N SER A 41 7.98 -2.51 12.01
CA SER A 41 7.57 -3.86 12.41
C SER A 41 6.71 -4.54 11.33
N ALA A 42 6.60 -5.88 11.36
CA ALA A 42 5.71 -6.60 10.46
C ALA A 42 4.24 -6.15 10.60
N GLN A 43 3.81 -5.84 11.83
CA GLN A 43 2.49 -5.30 12.11
C GLN A 43 2.26 -3.92 11.46
N ASP A 44 3.21 -2.99 11.62
CA ASP A 44 3.08 -1.64 11.03
C ASP A 44 2.96 -1.70 9.51
N ARG A 45 3.72 -2.60 8.87
CA ARG A 45 3.68 -2.83 7.42
C ARG A 45 2.35 -3.44 6.99
N ALA A 46 1.85 -4.43 7.74
CA ALA A 46 0.57 -5.08 7.46
C ALA A 46 -0.60 -4.09 7.57
N ASP A 47 -0.62 -3.26 8.62
CA ASP A 47 -1.63 -2.22 8.81
C ASP A 47 -1.61 -1.17 7.69
N ALA A 48 -0.41 -0.75 7.26
CA ALA A 48 -0.25 0.18 6.14
C ALA A 48 -0.74 -0.43 4.81
N LEU A 49 -0.42 -1.70 4.55
CA LEU A 49 -0.90 -2.44 3.39
C LEU A 49 -2.42 -2.61 3.40
N ALA A 50 -3.01 -2.94 4.55
CA ALA A 50 -4.45 -3.07 4.71
C ALA A 50 -5.17 -1.76 4.37
N CYS A 51 -4.64 -0.64 4.86
CA CYS A 51 -5.15 0.70 4.55
C CYS A 51 -5.13 0.99 3.04
N LEU A 52 -3.96 0.86 2.42
CA LEU A 52 -3.78 1.15 0.99
C LEU A 52 -4.57 0.19 0.08
N ALA A 53 -4.70 -1.08 0.47
CA ALA A 53 -5.50 -2.05 -0.27
C ALA A 53 -6.99 -1.71 -0.22
N ARG A 54 -7.49 -1.25 0.93
CA ARG A 54 -8.86 -0.77 1.06
C ARG A 54 -9.11 0.45 0.17
N ASP A 55 -8.18 1.40 0.12
CA ASP A 55 -8.32 2.58 -0.74
C ASP A 55 -8.33 2.21 -2.23
N ALA A 56 -7.46 1.29 -2.63
CA ALA A 56 -7.31 0.84 -4.02
C ALA A 56 -8.37 -0.17 -4.49
N ARG A 57 -9.25 -0.67 -3.60
CA ARG A 57 -10.06 -1.89 -3.83
C ARG A 57 -10.89 -1.88 -5.11
N ASN A 58 -11.42 -0.72 -5.48
CA ASN A 58 -12.29 -0.54 -6.65
C ASN A 58 -11.56 -0.02 -7.89
N ARG A 59 -10.24 0.15 -7.82
CA ARG A 59 -9.42 0.71 -8.90
C ARG A 59 -8.54 -0.35 -9.55
N ALA A 60 -8.20 -0.15 -10.81
CA ALA A 60 -7.23 -1.00 -11.50
C ALA A 60 -5.81 -0.65 -11.04
N LEU A 61 -4.99 -1.67 -10.80
CA LEU A 61 -3.57 -1.46 -10.52
C LEU A 61 -2.85 -1.01 -11.80
N PRO A 62 -1.83 -0.14 -11.68
CA PRO A 62 -0.95 0.16 -12.82
C PRO A 62 -0.27 -1.13 -13.30
N ARG A 63 -0.01 -1.20 -14.62
CA ARG A 63 0.65 -2.37 -15.22
C ARG A 63 2.07 -2.50 -14.65
N ALA A 64 2.33 -3.64 -14.03
CA ALA A 64 3.64 -4.04 -13.52
C ALA A 64 3.73 -5.57 -13.52
N SER A 65 4.90 -6.11 -13.17
CA SER A 65 5.13 -7.55 -13.03
C SER A 65 5.96 -7.85 -11.78
N GLY A 66 5.98 -9.13 -11.38
CA GLY A 66 6.80 -9.62 -10.28
C GLY A 66 6.09 -9.67 -8.91
N PRO A 67 6.85 -10.03 -7.84
CA PRO A 67 6.28 -10.37 -6.53
C PRO A 67 5.41 -9.26 -5.92
N ALA A 68 5.84 -8.00 -6.07
CA ALA A 68 5.11 -6.85 -5.55
C ALA A 68 3.75 -6.64 -6.25
N PHE A 69 3.68 -6.87 -7.56
CA PHE A 69 2.44 -6.78 -8.32
C PHE A 69 1.47 -7.91 -7.96
N THR A 70 2.00 -9.13 -7.80
CA THR A 70 1.21 -10.28 -7.32
C THR A 70 0.62 -10.01 -5.94
N LEU A 71 1.44 -9.49 -5.01
CA LEU A 71 1.01 -9.12 -3.66
C LEU A 71 -0.07 -8.03 -3.70
N ALA A 72 0.17 -6.91 -4.40
CA ALA A 72 -0.80 -5.83 -4.54
C ALA A 72 -2.13 -6.32 -5.15
N THR A 73 -2.07 -7.18 -6.16
CA THR A 73 -3.27 -7.76 -6.80
C THR A 73 -4.07 -8.61 -5.82
N ARG A 74 -3.38 -9.48 -5.06
CA ARG A 74 -4.00 -10.33 -4.04
C ARG A 74 -4.69 -9.48 -2.96
N LEU A 75 -3.97 -8.50 -2.41
CA LEU A 75 -4.49 -7.63 -1.36
C LEU A 75 -5.68 -6.80 -1.82
N ARG A 76 -5.61 -6.21 -3.03
CA ARG A 76 -6.72 -5.46 -3.61
C ARG A 76 -7.99 -6.32 -3.76
N ARG A 77 -7.84 -7.54 -4.27
CA ARG A 77 -8.96 -8.49 -4.43
C ARG A 77 -9.56 -8.87 -3.08
N ALA A 78 -8.71 -9.17 -2.09
CA ALA A 78 -9.15 -9.47 -0.73
C ALA A 78 -9.90 -8.28 -0.10
N ALA A 79 -9.39 -7.06 -0.25
CA ALA A 79 -10.04 -5.85 0.24
C ALA A 79 -11.39 -5.59 -0.45
N ARG A 80 -11.49 -5.87 -1.76
CA ARG A 80 -12.74 -5.74 -2.51
C ARG A 80 -13.79 -6.76 -2.04
N ALA A 81 -13.40 -8.03 -1.88
CA ALA A 81 -14.29 -9.07 -1.37
C ALA A 81 -14.73 -8.81 0.08
N HIS A 82 -13.87 -8.20 0.90
CA HIS A 82 -14.20 -7.84 2.28
C HIS A 82 -15.16 -6.65 2.38
N ASP A 83 -15.23 -5.74 1.41
CA ASP A 83 -16.15 -4.59 1.48
C ASP A 83 -17.62 -5.05 1.60
N GLU A 84 -17.93 -6.23 1.06
CA GLU A 84 -19.25 -6.87 1.13
C GLU A 84 -19.60 -7.39 2.53
N SER A 85 -18.62 -7.57 3.44
CA SER A 85 -18.82 -8.12 4.78
C SER A 85 -18.93 -7.08 5.90
N GLY A 86 -18.78 -5.77 5.60
CA GLY A 86 -19.03 -4.67 6.54
C GLY A 86 -17.98 -4.45 7.66
N GLY A 87 -16.95 -5.28 7.77
CA GLY A 87 -15.91 -5.17 8.81
C GLY A 87 -14.63 -4.40 8.39
N PRO A 88 -13.70 -4.16 9.34
CA PRO A 88 -12.39 -3.61 9.03
C PRO A 88 -11.53 -4.65 8.30
N PHE A 89 -11.03 -4.30 7.11
CA PHE A 89 -10.09 -5.14 6.36
C PHE A 89 -8.74 -5.18 7.07
N ALA A 90 -8.21 -6.39 7.27
CA ALA A 90 -6.92 -6.64 7.90
C ALA A 90 -6.03 -7.48 6.98
N VAL A 91 -4.72 -7.33 7.16
CA VAL A 91 -3.68 -8.13 6.52
C VAL A 91 -2.87 -8.77 7.65
N GLU A 92 -2.58 -10.05 7.55
CA GLU A 92 -1.76 -10.73 8.56
C GLU A 92 -0.32 -10.22 8.51
N ALA A 93 0.27 -10.02 9.69
CA ALA A 93 1.67 -9.68 9.81
C ALA A 93 2.54 -10.89 9.44
N ASP A 94 3.41 -10.71 8.45
CA ASP A 94 4.37 -11.71 8.01
C ASP A 94 5.79 -11.20 8.26
N GLU A 95 6.48 -11.83 9.21
CA GLU A 95 7.86 -11.50 9.57
C GLU A 95 8.88 -11.98 8.52
N THR A 96 8.50 -12.97 7.71
CA THR A 96 9.37 -13.56 6.68
C THR A 96 9.26 -12.84 5.33
N ALA A 97 8.21 -12.04 5.14
CA ALA A 97 8.01 -11.26 3.93
C ALA A 97 9.09 -10.19 3.74
N ASP A 98 9.63 -10.10 2.52
CA ASP A 98 10.58 -9.04 2.15
C ASP A 98 9.93 -7.64 2.30
N PRO A 99 10.44 -6.79 3.21
CA PRO A 99 9.90 -5.44 3.41
C PRO A 99 9.94 -4.57 2.15
N VAL A 100 10.88 -4.81 1.23
CA VAL A 100 10.99 -4.06 -0.03
C VAL A 100 9.90 -4.47 -1.02
N VAL A 101 9.56 -5.76 -1.07
CA VAL A 101 8.44 -6.24 -1.89
C VAL A 101 7.12 -5.68 -1.36
N GLN A 102 6.93 -5.67 -0.04
CA GLN A 102 5.77 -5.05 0.60
C GLN A 102 5.69 -3.54 0.33
N MET A 103 6.83 -2.83 0.40
CA MET A 103 6.92 -1.40 0.06
C MET A 103 6.51 -1.12 -1.38
N ARG A 104 7.03 -1.89 -2.34
CA ARG A 104 6.69 -1.73 -3.76
C ARG A 104 5.21 -2.05 -4.03
N ALA A 105 4.65 -3.04 -3.33
CA ALA A 105 3.22 -3.34 -3.40
C ALA A 105 2.38 -2.16 -2.87
N ALA A 106 2.81 -1.53 -1.77
CA ALA A 106 2.17 -0.35 -1.22
C ALA A 106 2.20 0.84 -2.20
N VAL A 107 3.31 1.06 -2.91
CA VAL A 107 3.38 2.09 -3.97
C VAL A 107 2.37 1.82 -5.09
N LEU A 108 2.23 0.57 -5.52
CA LEU A 108 1.24 0.18 -6.55
C LEU A 108 -0.20 0.45 -6.08
N LEU A 109 -0.52 0.10 -4.84
CA LEU A 109 -1.84 0.32 -4.24
C LEU A 109 -2.12 1.83 -4.09
N ALA A 110 -1.17 2.60 -3.58
CA ALA A 110 -1.29 4.05 -3.47
C ALA A 110 -1.48 4.71 -4.85
N HIS A 111 -0.76 4.26 -5.87
CA HIS A 111 -0.91 4.77 -7.23
C HIS A 111 -2.28 4.48 -7.82
N ALA A 112 -2.82 3.28 -7.60
CA ALA A 112 -4.18 2.96 -8.03
C ALA A 112 -5.23 3.84 -7.35
N ALA A 113 -5.03 4.19 -6.07
CA ALA A 113 -5.94 5.06 -5.32
C ALA A 113 -5.91 6.53 -5.81
N LEU A 114 -4.75 7.04 -6.26
CA LEU A 114 -4.60 8.44 -6.69
C LEU A 114 -5.17 8.78 -8.07
N ARG A 115 -5.50 7.78 -8.92
CA ARG A 115 -5.78 8.03 -10.35
C ARG A 115 -7.04 8.85 -10.66
N ASP A 116 -7.91 9.14 -9.69
CA ASP A 116 -9.13 9.94 -9.92
C ASP A 116 -9.22 11.26 -9.15
N ASP A 117 -8.41 11.48 -8.10
CA ASP A 117 -8.49 12.73 -7.32
C ASP A 117 -7.67 13.88 -7.94
N CYS A 118 -6.78 13.60 -8.88
CA CYS A 118 -5.91 14.61 -9.49
C CYS A 118 -6.45 15.26 -10.78
N TRP A 119 -7.61 14.82 -11.29
CA TRP A 119 -8.16 15.30 -12.57
C TRP A 119 -9.63 15.73 -12.52
N ALA A 120 -10.22 15.79 -11.32
CA ALA A 120 -11.62 16.19 -11.13
C ALA A 120 -11.80 17.57 -10.45
N ASN A 121 -10.81 18.47 -10.55
CA ASN A 121 -10.96 19.88 -10.16
C ASN A 121 -10.08 20.79 -11.03
N THR A 122 -10.55 21.04 -12.26
CA THR A 122 -10.88 22.34 -12.89
C THR A 122 -10.92 22.16 -14.39
#